data_AF-A0A0F8B604-F1
#
_entry.id   AF-A0A0F8B604-F1
#
_cell.length_a   1.000
_cell.length_b   1.000
_cell.length_c   1.000
_cell.angle_alpha   90.00
_cell.angle_beta   90.00
_cell.angle_gamma   90.00
#
_symmetry.space_group_name_H-M   'P 1'
#
loop_
_entity.id
_entity.type
_entity.pdbx_description
1 polymer ?
#
loop_
_entity_poly.entity_id
_entity_poly.type
_entity_poly.pdbx_seq_one_letter_code
_entity_poly.pdbx_strand_id
1 'polypeptide(L)'
;MKKLVAEQPEEYIIVDARERGELVQTGTIPSAVNIPIASSPDSFQIHNEDFEDRFGFERPEKDKILLFFCKAGVRSHAAAKLARDAGWKTAEYPGSWVDWVAKGGDITHSFN
;
A
#
# COMPACT_ATOMS: atom_id res chain seq x y z
N MET A 1 7.72 -7.36 8.53
CA MET A 1 6.31 -7.33 8.12
C MET A 1 5.36 -7.83 9.22
N LYS A 2 5.35 -9.12 9.61
CA LYS A 2 4.40 -9.64 10.62
C LYS A 2 4.35 -8.81 11.93
N LYS A 3 5.52 -8.44 12.46
CA LYS A 3 5.64 -7.55 13.63
C LYS A 3 4.96 -6.18 13.40
N LEU A 4 5.18 -5.54 12.26
CA LEU A 4 4.56 -4.25 11.90
C LEU A 4 3.04 -4.36 11.81
N VAL A 5 2.52 -5.45 11.22
CA VAL A 5 1.08 -5.71 11.12
C VAL A 5 0.46 -5.96 12.51
N ALA A 6 1.18 -6.65 13.40
CA ALA A 6 0.70 -6.94 14.75
C ALA A 6 0.74 -5.70 15.67
N GLU A 7 1.79 -4.88 15.56
CA GLU A 7 1.99 -3.70 16.43
C GLU A 7 1.29 -2.44 15.91
N GLN A 8 0.99 -2.36 14.61
CA GLN A 8 0.36 -1.21 13.94
C GLN A 8 0.89 0.15 14.43
N PRO A 9 2.21 0.39 14.35
CA PRO A 9 2.78 1.64 14.82
C PRO A 9 2.18 2.82 14.05
N GLU A 10 1.78 3.87 14.76
CA GLU A 10 1.12 5.06 14.18
C GLU A 10 1.95 5.77 13.10
N GLU A 11 3.26 5.50 13.02
CA GLU A 11 4.16 6.07 12.02
C GLU A 11 4.00 5.41 10.63
N TYR A 12 3.49 4.18 10.54
CA TYR A 12 3.47 3.42 9.29
C TYR A 12 2.07 3.26 8.70
N ILE A 13 1.97 3.48 7.40
CA ILE A 13 0.79 3.13 6.60
C ILE A 13 1.21 2.07 5.59
N ILE A 14 0.55 0.91 5.64
CA ILE A 14 0.83 -0.20 4.72
C ILE A 14 0.04 0.04 3.44
N VAL A 15 0.71 0.04 2.29
CA VAL A 15 0.10 0.34 0.99
C VAL A 15 0.24 -0.86 0.05
N ASP A 16 -0.90 -1.41 -0.36
CA ASP A 16 -1.00 -2.44 -1.39
C ASP A 16 -1.11 -1.78 -2.77
N ALA A 17 -0.06 -1.90 -3.58
CA ALA A 17 0.02 -1.34 -4.92
C ALA A 17 -0.55 -2.25 -6.03
N ARG A 18 -1.23 -3.35 -5.66
CA ARG A 18 -1.93 -4.23 -6.62
C ARG A 18 -3.22 -3.61 -7.12
N GLU A 19 -3.75 -4.14 -8.23
CA GLU A 19 -5.05 -3.76 -8.74
C GLU A 19 -6.17 -4.30 -7.83
N ARG A 20 -7.27 -3.55 -7.67
CA ARG A 20 -8.40 -3.94 -6.82
C ARG A 20 -8.92 -5.34 -7.12
N GLY A 21 -8.91 -5.75 -8.40
CA GLY A 21 -9.30 -7.10 -8.81
C GLY A 21 -8.41 -8.22 -8.23
N GLU A 22 -7.13 -7.97 -7.96
CA GLU A 22 -6.25 -8.93 -7.27
C GLU A 22 -6.64 -9.08 -5.80
N LEU A 23 -7.02 -7.98 -5.13
CA LEU A 23 -7.45 -7.97 -3.73
C LEU A 23 -8.79 -8.68 -3.57
N VAL A 24 -9.74 -8.47 -4.47
CA VAL A 24 -11.03 -9.21 -4.47
C VAL A 24 -10.82 -10.72 -4.54
N GLN A 25 -9.83 -11.18 -5.32
CA GLN A 25 -9.57 -12.61 -5.53
C GLN A 25 -8.74 -13.26 -4.43
N THR A 26 -7.82 -12.51 -3.81
CA THR A 26 -6.79 -13.10 -2.94
C THR A 26 -6.78 -12.53 -1.53
N GLY A 27 -7.55 -11.48 -1.26
CA GLY A 27 -7.43 -10.66 -0.07
C GLY A 27 -6.18 -9.79 -0.10
N THR A 28 -5.86 -9.20 1.05
CA THR A 28 -4.69 -8.35 1.28
C THR A 28 -4.15 -8.52 2.69
N ILE A 29 -3.03 -7.86 2.97
CA ILE A 29 -2.42 -7.81 4.31
C ILE A 29 -3.35 -6.97 5.22
N PRO A 30 -3.66 -7.42 6.45
CA PRO A 30 -4.45 -6.64 7.39
C PRO A 30 -3.94 -5.20 7.53
N SER A 31 -4.88 -4.27 7.70
CA SER A 31 -4.67 -2.81 7.82
C SER A 31 -4.01 -2.13 6.61
N ALA A 32 -3.83 -2.82 5.48
CA ALA A 32 -3.34 -2.19 4.26
C ALA A 32 -4.44 -1.38 3.56
N VAL A 33 -4.07 -0.22 3.04
CA VAL A 33 -4.88 0.57 2.10
C VAL A 33 -4.48 0.25 0.65
N ASN A 34 -5.42 0.32 -0.29
CA ASN A 34 -5.13 0.02 -1.69
C ASN A 34 -4.89 1.30 -2.50
N ILE A 35 -3.69 1.43 -3.10
CA ILE A 35 -3.34 2.50 -4.03
C ILE A 35 -2.75 1.85 -5.30
N PRO A 36 -3.58 1.44 -6.28
CA PRO A 36 -3.13 0.72 -7.46
C PRO A 36 -2.29 1.61 -8.37
N ILE A 37 -1.00 1.28 -8.51
CA ILE A 37 -0.08 2.17 -9.22
C ILE A 37 -0.17 2.08 -10.74
N ALA A 38 -0.65 0.95 -11.29
CA ALA A 38 -0.72 0.76 -12.73
C ALA A 38 -1.94 1.48 -13.33
N SER A 39 -3.10 1.42 -12.66
CA SER A 39 -4.30 2.15 -13.06
C SER A 39 -4.35 3.60 -12.54
N SER A 40 -3.61 3.95 -11.49
CA SER A 40 -3.56 5.31 -10.92
C SER A 40 -2.11 5.81 -10.73
N PRO A 41 -1.36 6.08 -11.82
CA PRO A 41 0.04 6.53 -11.72
C PRO A 41 0.18 7.93 -11.09
N ASP A 42 -0.87 8.75 -11.13
CA ASP A 42 -0.96 10.11 -10.59
C ASP A 42 -1.37 10.17 -9.11
N SER A 43 -1.60 9.03 -8.45
CA SER A 43 -2.12 8.94 -7.05
C SER A 43 -1.39 9.86 -6.06
N PHE A 44 -0.09 10.06 -6.25
CA PHE A 44 0.76 10.86 -5.36
C PHE A 44 0.90 12.32 -5.78
N GLN A 45 0.24 12.74 -6.87
CA GLN A 45 0.35 14.08 -7.46
C GLN A 45 -0.95 14.89 -7.43
N ILE A 46 -2.10 14.23 -7.24
CA ILE A 46 -3.42 14.87 -7.13
C ILE A 46 -3.62 15.61 -5.80
N HIS A 47 -4.69 16.41 -5.65
CA HIS A 47 -5.02 17.07 -4.39
C HIS A 47 -5.65 16.09 -3.37
N ASN A 48 -5.76 16.51 -2.11
CA ASN A 48 -6.27 15.64 -1.03
C ASN A 48 -7.74 15.26 -1.22
N GLU A 49 -8.58 16.21 -1.67
CA GLU A 49 -10.00 15.97 -1.96
C GLU A 49 -10.17 14.96 -3.11
N ASP A 50 -9.46 15.17 -4.23
CA ASP A 50 -9.45 14.22 -5.35
C ASP A 50 -8.96 12.81 -4.96
N PHE A 51 -8.06 12.73 -3.98
CA PHE A 51 -7.54 11.46 -3.48
C PHE A 51 -8.62 10.71 -2.69
N GLU A 52 -9.30 11.39 -1.77
CA GLU A 52 -10.34 10.76 -0.95
C GLU A 52 -11.53 10.32 -1.80
N ASP A 53 -11.96 11.13 -2.77
CA ASP A 53 -13.02 10.75 -3.72
C ASP A 53 -12.65 9.51 -4.54
N ARG A 54 -11.37 9.37 -4.92
CA ARG A 54 -10.89 8.28 -5.77
C ARG A 54 -10.65 6.99 -4.99
N PHE A 55 -10.07 7.07 -3.80
CA PHE A 55 -9.61 5.91 -3.04
C PHE A 55 -10.50 5.57 -1.84
N GLY A 56 -11.41 6.46 -1.45
CA GLY A 56 -12.37 6.22 -0.36
C GLY A 56 -11.75 6.27 1.04
N PHE A 57 -10.57 6.87 1.19
CA PHE A 57 -9.93 7.11 2.48
C PHE A 57 -9.08 8.39 2.43
N GLU A 58 -8.87 8.98 3.61
CA GLU A 58 -8.07 10.19 3.75
C GLU A 58 -6.64 9.97 3.23
N ARG A 59 -6.13 10.97 2.52
CA ARG A 59 -4.77 10.89 1.98
C ARG A 59 -3.74 10.71 3.09
N PRO A 60 -2.82 9.76 2.97
CA PRO A 60 -1.74 9.60 3.93
C PRO A 60 -0.96 10.90 4.17
N GLU A 61 -0.81 11.28 5.44
CA GLU A 61 -0.03 12.44 5.84
C GLU A 61 1.46 12.29 5.48
N LYS A 62 2.16 13.42 5.33
CA LYS A 62 3.57 13.46 4.85
C LYS A 62 4.59 13.05 5.90
N ASP A 63 4.23 13.10 7.18
CA ASP A 63 5.08 12.72 8.30
C ASP A 63 5.15 11.20 8.51
N LYS A 64 4.14 10.46 8.02
CA LYS A 64 4.06 9.00 8.01
C LYS A 64 5.03 8.35 7.01
N ILE A 65 5.36 7.09 7.28
CA ILE A 65 6.13 6.22 6.40
C ILE A 65 5.15 5.33 5.62
N LEU A 66 5.15 5.46 4.30
CA LEU A 66 4.37 4.58 3.41
C LEU A 66 5.16 3.30 3.12
N LEU A 67 4.71 2.17 3.66
CA LEU A 67 5.29 0.86 3.44
C LEU A 67 4.62 0.16 2.27
N PHE A 68 5.28 0.14 1.12
CA PHE A 68 4.73 -0.41 -0.11
C PHE A 68 4.97 -1.91 -0.26
N PHE A 69 3.96 -2.61 -0.74
CA PHE A 69 4.08 -3.95 -1.31
C PHE A 69 3.20 -4.09 -2.55
N CYS A 70 3.44 -5.10 -3.38
CA CYS A 70 2.54 -5.43 -4.47
C CYS A 70 2.38 -6.96 -4.57
N LYS A 71 2.32 -7.53 -5.77
CA LYS A 71 2.35 -8.99 -5.94
C LYS A 71 3.74 -9.59 -5.66
N ALA A 72 4.78 -9.05 -6.30
CA ALA A 72 6.13 -9.63 -6.31
C ALA A 72 7.26 -8.57 -6.32
N GLY A 73 7.02 -7.39 -5.75
CA GLY A 73 8.02 -6.33 -5.55
C GLY A 73 8.17 -5.28 -6.67
N VAL A 74 7.88 -5.60 -7.93
CA VAL A 74 8.15 -4.69 -9.07
C VAL A 74 7.35 -3.39 -8.99
N ARG A 75 6.03 -3.48 -8.81
CA ARG A 75 5.14 -2.30 -8.76
C ARG A 75 5.32 -1.46 -7.50
N SER A 76 5.64 -2.10 -6.37
CA SER A 76 5.85 -1.41 -5.10
C SER A 76 7.07 -0.49 -5.17
N HIS A 77 8.11 -0.88 -5.91
CA HIS A 77 9.27 -0.02 -6.12
C HIS A 77 8.92 1.25 -6.91
N ALA A 78 8.13 1.11 -7.97
CA ALA A 78 7.64 2.26 -8.74
C ALA A 78 6.75 3.18 -7.89
N ALA A 79 5.82 2.61 -7.11
CA ALA A 79 4.95 3.36 -6.20
C ALA A 79 5.76 4.11 -5.13
N ALA A 80 6.73 3.44 -4.51
CA ALA A 80 7.63 4.04 -3.53
C ALA A 80 8.47 5.18 -4.14
N LYS A 81 8.89 5.06 -5.40
CA LYS A 81 9.56 6.16 -6.09
C LYS A 81 8.63 7.37 -6.29
N LEU A 82 7.42 7.15 -6.81
CA LEU A 82 6.45 8.23 -7.04
C LEU A 82 6.07 8.95 -5.75
N ALA A 83 5.85 8.20 -4.66
CA ALA A 83 5.57 8.78 -3.35
C ALA A 83 6.77 9.56 -2.78
N ARG A 84 8.01 9.07 -2.94
CA ARG A 84 9.21 9.83 -2.54
C ARG A 84 9.37 11.12 -3.32
N ASP A 85 9.21 11.06 -4.64
CA ASP A 85 9.32 12.24 -5.50
C ASP A 85 8.26 13.29 -5.15
N ALA A 86 7.10 12.85 -4.65
CA ALA A 86 6.06 13.72 -4.14
C ALA A 86 6.24 14.16 -2.67
N GLY A 87 7.25 13.65 -1.96
CA GLY A 87 7.64 14.12 -0.62
C GLY A 87 7.21 13.26 0.57
N TRP A 88 6.77 12.01 0.36
CA TRP A 88 6.58 11.06 1.47
C TRP A 88 7.88 10.34 1.83
N LYS A 89 8.00 9.95 3.10
CA LYS A 89 8.93 8.89 3.49
C LYS A 89 8.35 7.55 3.05
N THR A 90 9.20 6.66 2.54
CA THR A 90 8.74 5.35 2.05
C THR A 90 9.62 4.23 2.55
N ALA A 91 9.01 3.09 2.78
CA ALA A 91 9.66 1.81 2.95
C ALA A 91 9.08 0.82 1.93
N GLU A 92 9.78 -0.28 1.69
CA GLU A 92 9.31 -1.34 0.79
C GLU A 92 9.34 -2.68 1.52
N TYR A 93 8.39 -3.55 1.20
CA TYR A 93 8.45 -4.98 1.49
C TYR A 93 8.70 -5.75 0.18
N PRO A 94 9.98 -6.00 -0.18
CA PRO A 94 10.33 -6.50 -1.52
C PRO A 94 9.72 -7.87 -1.84
N GLY A 95 9.62 -8.76 -0.85
CA GLY A 95 8.98 -10.07 -0.99
C GLY A 95 7.50 -10.01 -1.32
N SER A 96 6.83 -8.90 -0.93
CA SER A 96 5.47 -8.58 -1.32
C SER A 96 4.44 -9.67 -0.98
N TRP A 97 3.29 -9.65 -1.63
CA TRP A 97 2.19 -10.60 -1.39
C TRP A 97 2.63 -12.07 -1.48
N VAL A 98 3.45 -12.43 -2.47
CA VAL A 98 3.92 -13.82 -2.64
C VAL A 98 4.71 -14.30 -1.43
N ASP A 99 5.64 -13.48 -0.90
CA ASP A 99 6.39 -13.83 0.32
C ASP A 99 5.49 -13.85 1.57
N TRP A 100 4.53 -12.92 1.66
CA TRP A 100 3.57 -12.87 2.78
C TRP A 100 2.77 -14.18 2.90
N VAL A 101 2.18 -14.62 1.79
CA VAL A 101 1.41 -15.86 1.73
C VAL A 101 2.30 -17.07 1.97
N ALA A 102 3.49 -17.12 1.34
CA ALA A 102 4.44 -18.22 1.53
C ALA A 102 4.87 -18.39 3.00
N LYS A 103 4.88 -17.28 3.78
CA LYS A 103 5.20 -17.28 5.21
C LYS A 103 3.98 -17.49 6.11
N GLY A 104 2.81 -17.80 5.58
CA GLY A 104 1.57 -17.95 6.35
C GLY A 104 1.22 -16.67 7.11
N GLY A 105 1.28 -15.53 6.43
CA GLY A 105 0.77 -14.28 6.96
C GLY A 105 -0.75 -14.22 6.92
N ASP A 106 -1.34 -13.44 7.83
CA ASP A 106 -2.79 -13.27 7.92
C ASP A 106 -3.36 -12.57 6.67
N ILE A 107 -4.57 -12.91 6.29
CA ILE A 107 -5.22 -12.39 5.09
C ILE A 107 -6.58 -11.81 5.48
N THR A 108 -6.86 -10.61 5.00
CA THR A 108 -8.18 -9.98 5.12
C THR A 108 -8.79 -9.71 3.74
N HIS A 109 -10.11 -9.69 3.67
CA HIS A 109 -10.87 -9.23 2.50
C HIS A 109 -11.54 -7.87 2.75
N SER A 110 -11.29 -7.27 3.92
CA SER A 110 -11.70 -5.90 4.23
C SER A 110 -10.61 -4.95 3.78
N PHE A 111 -10.88 -4.20 2.72
CA PHE A 111 -10.02 -3.14 2.18
C PHE A 111 -10.88 -1.98 1.70
N ASN A 112 -10.41 -0.76 1.93
CA ASN A 112 -10.96 0.44 1.31
C ASN A 112 -10.27 0.66 -0.04
#